data_AF-A0A3P6AIJ6-F1
#
_entry.id   AF-A0A3P6AIJ6-F1
#
_cell.length_a   1.000
_cell.length_b   1.000
_cell.length_c   1.000
_cell.angle_alpha   90.00
_cell.angle_beta   90.00
_cell.angle_gamma   90.00
#
_symmetry.space_group_name_H-M   'P 1'
#
loop_
_entity.id
_entity.type
_entity.pdbx_description
1 polymer ?
#
loop_
_entity_poly.entity_id
_entity_poly.type
_entity_poly.pdbx_seq_one_letter_code
_entity_poly.pdbx_strand_id
1 'polypeptide(L)'
;METGEDSSKYPYVSALCMNGGDGDKSYSANSLIMRRVLSITKPVLVKNTKEMFANLDFLESVKVADFGCSSGQNTFLVMSEIVDTINLLCQERNQKQPEIECCLNDLPSNNHRS
;
A
#
# COMPACT_ATOMS: atom_id res chain seq x y z
N MET A 1 28.46 17.17 6.62
CA MET A 1 28.27 16.93 8.07
C MET A 1 27.30 18.00 8.52
N GLU A 2 26.29 17.64 9.31
CA GLU A 2 24.93 18.24 9.35
C GLU A 2 24.11 17.83 8.12
N THR A 3 22.96 17.18 8.24
CA THR A 3 21.79 17.60 9.03
C THR A 3 21.20 16.45 9.85
N GLY A 4 21.26 16.56 11.17
CA GLY A 4 20.41 15.82 12.09
C GLY A 4 19.45 16.80 12.75
N GLU A 5 18.28 17.03 12.14
CA GLU A 5 17.21 17.80 12.77
C GLU A 5 15.89 17.60 12.00
N ASP A 6 15.11 16.57 12.39
CA ASP A 6 13.63 16.61 12.31
C ASP A 6 12.93 15.60 13.26
N SER A 7 13.64 15.03 14.23
CA SER A 7 13.01 14.14 15.24
C SER A 7 12.56 14.88 16.51
N SER A 8 12.92 16.16 16.65
CA SER A 8 12.75 16.91 17.90
C SER A 8 11.43 17.68 18.00
N LYS A 9 10.68 17.84 16.90
CA LYS A 9 9.48 18.70 16.89
C LYS A 9 8.22 17.99 17.42
N TYR A 10 8.14 16.67 17.26
CA TYR A 10 7.05 15.82 17.77
C TYR A 10 7.59 14.43 18.16
N PRO A 11 8.30 14.28 19.29
CA PRO A 11 8.92 13.01 19.68
C PRO A 11 7.91 11.86 19.85
N TYR A 12 6.63 12.18 20.07
CA TYR A 12 5.56 11.21 20.17
C TYR A 12 5.14 10.64 18.80
N VAL A 13 5.24 11.42 17.72
CA VAL A 13 4.87 10.97 16.36
C VAL A 13 5.92 10.02 15.80
N SER A 14 7.20 10.27 16.08
CA SER A 14 8.29 9.33 15.77
C SER A 14 8.20 8.02 16.56
N ALA A 15 7.54 8.01 17.73
CA ALA A 15 7.35 6.80 18.53
C ALA A 15 6.24 5.87 17.98
N LEU A 16 5.42 6.34 17.03
CA LEU A 16 4.26 5.61 16.52
C LEU A 16 4.50 4.90 15.17
N CYS A 17 5.63 5.14 14.50
CA CYS A 17 5.96 4.47 13.25
C CYS A 17 6.66 3.12 13.47
N MET A 18 6.58 2.24 12.49
CA MET A 18 7.27 0.95 12.52
C MET A 18 8.79 1.13 12.37
N ASN A 19 9.56 0.12 12.81
CA ASN A 19 11.01 0.11 12.63
C ASN A 19 11.36 0.09 11.14
N GLY A 20 11.81 1.22 10.60
CA GLY A 20 12.20 1.33 9.20
C GLY A 20 13.54 0.66 8.86
N GLY A 21 13.86 0.63 7.56
CA GLY A 21 15.12 0.10 7.01
C GLY A 21 15.06 -1.40 6.69
N ASP A 22 16.23 -1.99 6.40
CA ASP A 22 16.35 -3.37 5.89
C ASP A 22 17.16 -4.30 6.81
N GLY A 23 17.49 -3.86 8.03
CA GLY A 23 18.21 -4.68 9.00
C GLY A 23 17.33 -5.73 9.67
N ASP A 24 17.93 -6.66 10.42
CA ASP A 24 17.23 -7.80 11.04
C ASP A 24 16.09 -7.41 12.01
N LYS A 25 16.10 -6.18 12.53
CA LYS A 25 15.06 -5.64 13.43
C LYS A 25 14.04 -4.73 12.73
N SER A 26 14.17 -4.58 11.42
CA SER A 26 13.24 -3.81 10.60
C SER A 26 11.87 -4.48 10.56
N TYR A 27 10.85 -3.68 10.28
CA TYR A 27 9.51 -4.17 10.02
C TYR A 27 9.46 -5.01 8.74
N SER A 28 10.21 -4.65 7.70
CA SER A 28 10.26 -5.42 6.45
C SER A 28 10.68 -6.88 6.72
N ALA A 29 11.67 -7.10 7.60
CA ALA A 29 12.11 -8.43 8.03
C ALA A 29 11.18 -9.14 9.05
N ASN A 30 10.37 -8.41 9.83
CA ASN A 30 9.61 -8.95 10.96
C ASN A 30 8.07 -8.86 10.80
N SER A 31 7.56 -8.55 9.62
CA SER A 31 6.13 -8.29 9.38
C SER A 31 5.30 -9.53 8.99
N LEU A 32 5.72 -10.73 9.38
CA LEU A 32 5.07 -12.00 9.01
C LEU A 32 3.60 -12.07 9.41
N ILE A 33 3.24 -11.51 10.58
CA ILE A 33 1.84 -11.46 11.03
C ILE A 33 1.01 -10.63 10.05
N MET A 34 1.50 -9.47 9.62
CA MET A 34 0.77 -8.62 8.68
C MET A 34 0.66 -9.30 7.32
N ARG A 35 1.71 -9.98 6.85
CA ARG A 35 1.64 -10.80 5.63
C ARG A 35 0.57 -11.91 5.71
N ARG A 36 0.41 -12.55 6.86
CA ARG A 36 -0.67 -13.53 7.08
C ARG A 36 -2.05 -12.87 7.06
N VAL A 37 -2.21 -11.73 7.74
CA VAL A 37 -3.45 -10.96 7.72
C VAL A 37 -3.83 -10.59 6.28
N LEU A 38 -2.88 -10.06 5.49
CA LEU A 38 -3.09 -9.76 4.07
C LEU A 38 -3.56 -10.98 3.27
N SER A 39 -2.97 -12.15 3.54
CA SER A 39 -3.38 -13.40 2.88
C SER A 39 -4.81 -13.80 3.23
N ILE A 40 -5.23 -13.60 4.48
CA ILE A 40 -6.59 -13.91 4.97
C ILE A 40 -7.60 -12.91 4.40
N THR A 41 -7.25 -11.63 4.30
CA THR A 41 -8.17 -10.57 3.83
C THR A 41 -8.20 -10.42 2.32
N LYS A 42 -7.23 -10.99 1.59
CA LYS A 42 -7.16 -10.95 0.12
C LYS A 42 -8.49 -11.27 -0.59
N PRO A 43 -9.27 -12.31 -0.22
CA PRO A 43 -10.56 -12.57 -0.88
C PRO A 43 -11.57 -11.44 -0.72
N VAL A 44 -11.57 -10.76 0.44
CA VAL A 44 -12.44 -9.59 0.70
C VAL A 44 -11.99 -8.40 -0.13
N LEU A 45 -10.68 -8.17 -0.22
CA LEU A 45 -10.10 -7.12 -1.06
C LEU A 45 -10.52 -7.29 -2.52
N VAL A 46 -10.27 -8.47 -3.10
CA VAL A 46 -10.63 -8.78 -4.49
C VAL A 46 -12.13 -8.62 -4.72
N LYS A 47 -12.97 -9.16 -3.83
CA LYS A 47 -14.43 -9.04 -3.94
C LYS A 47 -14.86 -7.58 -3.97
N ASN A 48 -14.39 -6.77 -3.02
CA ASN A 48 -14.80 -5.37 -2.91
C ASN A 48 -14.29 -4.55 -4.11
N THR A 49 -13.07 -4.79 -4.59
CA THR A 49 -12.56 -4.16 -5.82
C THR A 49 -13.42 -4.52 -7.01
N LYS A 50 -13.78 -5.80 -7.18
CA LYS A 50 -14.69 -6.24 -8.25
C LYS A 50 -16.04 -5.56 -8.18
N GLU A 51 -16.67 -5.52 -7.00
CA GLU A 51 -17.98 -4.89 -6.82
C GLU A 51 -17.95 -3.38 -7.05
N MET A 52 -16.89 -2.69 -6.61
CA MET A 52 -16.71 -1.27 -6.85
C MET A 52 -16.57 -0.95 -8.35
N PHE A 53 -15.73 -1.71 -9.06
CA PHE A 53 -15.55 -1.54 -10.52
C PHE A 53 -16.73 -2.06 -11.33
N ALA A 54 -17.52 -2.99 -10.78
CA ALA A 54 -18.62 -3.59 -11.52
C ALA A 54 -19.70 -2.57 -11.88
N ASN A 55 -19.90 -1.58 -11.01
CA ASN A 55 -20.94 -0.56 -11.08
C ASN A 55 -20.48 0.75 -11.75
N LEU A 56 -19.23 0.81 -12.21
CA LEU A 56 -18.68 1.99 -12.87
C LEU A 56 -18.65 1.74 -14.38
N ASP A 57 -19.02 2.77 -15.16
CA ASP A 57 -18.76 2.82 -16.59
C ASP A 57 -17.24 2.88 -16.85
N PHE A 58 -16.83 2.97 -18.11
CA PHE A 58 -15.43 3.11 -18.49
C PHE A 58 -14.72 4.22 -17.67
N LEU A 59 -13.63 3.85 -16.99
CA LEU A 59 -12.78 4.78 -16.25
C LEU A 59 -11.49 5.02 -17.04
N GLU A 60 -11.15 6.28 -17.26
CA GLU A 60 -9.87 6.65 -17.88
C GLU A 60 -8.71 6.53 -16.88
N SER A 61 -8.96 6.85 -15.62
CA SER A 61 -7.96 6.83 -14.54
C SER A 61 -8.54 6.37 -13.21
N VAL A 62 -7.74 5.72 -12.39
CA VAL A 62 -8.05 5.23 -11.04
C VAL A 62 -6.94 5.66 -10.09
N LYS A 63 -7.30 6.16 -8.92
CA LYS A 63 -6.35 6.35 -7.81
C LYS A 63 -6.60 5.34 -6.71
N VAL A 64 -5.54 4.71 -6.23
CA VAL A 64 -5.57 3.78 -5.10
C VAL A 64 -4.65 4.32 -4.02
N ALA A 65 -5.13 4.39 -2.78
CA ALA A 65 -4.34 4.90 -1.66
C ALA A 65 -4.27 3.86 -0.54
N ASP A 66 -3.05 3.62 -0.02
CA ASP A 66 -2.80 2.82 1.18
C ASP A 66 -2.40 3.75 2.33
N PHE A 67 -3.17 3.69 3.42
CA PHE A 67 -2.99 4.54 4.61
C PHE A 67 -2.38 3.70 5.75
N GLY A 68 -1.16 4.04 6.14
CA GLY A 68 -0.33 3.24 7.04
C GLY A 68 0.49 2.19 6.28
N CYS A 69 1.07 2.58 5.14
CA CYS A 69 1.77 1.66 4.23
C CYS A 69 3.06 1.06 4.83
N SER A 70 3.59 1.68 5.89
CA SER A 70 4.84 1.33 6.54
C SER A 70 6.01 1.23 5.54
N SER A 71 7.01 0.41 5.84
CA SER A 71 8.15 0.13 4.97
C SER A 71 8.13 -1.32 4.49
N GLY A 72 8.68 -1.57 3.29
CA GLY A 72 8.83 -2.93 2.75
C GLY A 72 7.67 -3.40 1.87
N GLN A 73 7.58 -4.72 1.66
CA GLN A 73 6.80 -5.29 0.55
C GLN A 73 5.28 -5.39 0.78
N ASN A 74 4.81 -5.26 2.02
CA ASN A 74 3.41 -5.56 2.33
C ASN A 74 2.43 -4.63 1.60
N THR A 75 2.72 -3.33 1.54
CA THR A 75 1.91 -2.37 0.79
C THR A 75 1.88 -2.69 -0.72
N PHE A 76 3.02 -3.07 -1.29
CA PHE A 76 3.11 -3.44 -2.71
C PHE A 76 2.29 -4.68 -3.04
N LEU A 77 2.23 -5.67 -2.15
CA LEU A 77 1.39 -6.87 -2.32
C LEU A 77 -0.10 -6.53 -2.37
N VAL A 78 -0.54 -5.55 -1.57
CA VAL A 78 -1.94 -5.09 -1.58
C VAL A 78 -2.23 -4.32 -2.86
N MET A 79 -1.35 -3.37 -3.21
CA MET A 79 -1.51 -2.56 -4.41
C MET A 79 -1.50 -3.40 -5.68
N SER A 80 -0.60 -4.39 -5.79
CA SER A 80 -0.57 -5.28 -6.95
C SER A 80 -1.85 -6.09 -7.08
N GLU A 81 -2.40 -6.58 -5.96
CA GLU A 81 -3.66 -7.35 -5.99
C GLU A 81 -4.83 -6.51 -6.50
N ILE A 82 -4.90 -5.24 -6.11
CA ILE A 82 -5.92 -4.30 -6.59
C ILE A 82 -5.74 -4.05 -8.09
N VAL A 83 -4.52 -3.72 -8.51
CA VAL A 83 -4.18 -3.45 -9.92
C VAL A 83 -4.51 -4.67 -10.80
N ASP A 84 -4.09 -5.86 -10.39
CA ASP A 84 -4.34 -7.10 -11.12
C ASP A 84 -5.84 -7.40 -11.21
N THR A 85 -6.58 -7.16 -10.14
CA THR A 85 -8.03 -7.33 -10.12
C THR A 85 -8.72 -6.38 -11.10
N ILE A 86 -8.32 -5.10 -11.13
CA ILE A 86 -8.85 -4.10 -12.07
C ILE A 86 -8.53 -4.51 -13.51
N ASN A 87 -7.28 -4.87 -13.79
CA ASN A 87 -6.82 -5.26 -15.11
C ASN A 87 -7.58 -6.48 -15.64
N LEU A 88 -7.81 -7.49 -14.78
CA LEU A 88 -8.57 -8.68 -15.14
C LEU A 88 -10.03 -8.33 -15.48
N LEU A 89 -10.68 -7.47 -14.70
CA LEU A 89 -12.06 -7.03 -14.98
C LEU A 89 -12.16 -6.28 -16.32
N CYS A 90 -11.20 -5.40 -16.61
CA CYS A 90 -11.16 -4.71 -17.90
C CYS A 90 -10.99 -5.70 -19.06
N GLN A 91 -10.13 -6.72 -18.90
CA GLN A 91 -9.96 -7.78 -19.88
C GLN A 91 -11.24 -8.59 -20.09
N GLU A 92 -11.91 -9.03 -19.01
CA GLU A 92 -13.18 -9.78 -19.07
C GLU A 92 -14.30 -9.00 -19.77
N ARG A 93 -14.26 -7.67 -19.68
CA ARG A 93 -15.25 -6.75 -20.28
C ARG A 93 -14.85 -6.22 -21.66
N ASN A 94 -13.70 -6.62 -22.21
CA ASN A 94 -13.11 -6.04 -23.41
C ASN A 94 -12.99 -4.49 -23.36
N GLN A 95 -12.67 -3.97 -22.17
CA GLN A 95 -12.45 -2.54 -21.93
C GLN A 95 -10.97 -2.21 -21.92
N LYS A 96 -10.61 -0.98 -22.30
CA LYS A 96 -9.24 -0.47 -22.14
C LYS A 96 -8.92 -0.38 -20.64
N GLN A 97 -7.69 -0.74 -20.27
CA GLN A 97 -7.20 -0.60 -18.90
C GLN A 97 -7.06 0.89 -18.54
N PRO A 98 -7.50 1.31 -17.33
CA PRO A 98 -7.31 2.68 -16.85
C PRO A 98 -5.84 2.96 -16.54
N GLU A 99 -5.46 4.25 -16.53
CA GLU A 99 -4.26 4.67 -15.84
C GLU A 99 -4.46 4.49 -14.32
N ILE A 100 -3.52 3.84 -13.63
CA ILE A 100 -3.63 3.59 -12.19
C ILE A 100 -2.52 4.31 -11.44
N GLU A 101 -2.90 5.24 -10.57
CA GLU A 101 -2.00 5.96 -9.68
C GLU A 101 -2.08 5.36 -8.27
N CYS A 102 -0.95 4.87 -7.77
CA CYS A 102 -0.84 4.30 -6.42
C CYS A 102 -0.20 5.31 -5.46
N CYS A 103 -0.93 5.70 -4.42
CA CYS A 103 -0.48 6.62 -3.38
C CYS A 103 -0.18 5.84 -2.09
N LEU A 104 1.07 5.89 -1.63
CA LEU A 104 1.49 5.26 -0.38
C LEU A 104 1.61 6.34 0.70
N ASN A 105 0.81 6.23 1.76
CA ASN A 105 0.77 7.24 2.81
C ASN A 105 1.12 6.64 4.18
N ASP A 106 2.08 7.26 4.87
CA ASP A 106 2.36 7.00 6.29
C ASP A 106 2.74 8.31 7.00
N LEU A 107 3.00 8.23 8.30
CA LEU A 107 3.50 9.34 9.11
C LEU A 107 4.82 9.87 8.55
N PRO A 108 5.11 11.18 8.68
CA PRO A 108 6.35 11.78 8.18
C PRO A 108 7.63 11.14 8.72
N SER A 109 7.57 10.55 9.92
CA SER A 109 8.68 9.85 10.57
C SER A 109 8.94 8.44 10.02
N ASN A 110 8.04 7.88 9.21
CA ASN A 110 8.23 6.58 8.59
C ASN A 110 9.28 6.64 7.48
N ASN A 111 10.14 5.62 7.41
CA ASN A 111 11.16 5.54 6.37
C ASN A 111 10.53 5.00 5.07
N HIS A 112 10.19 5.90 4.15
CA HIS A 112 9.59 5.57 2.85
C HIS A 112 10.60 5.06 1.79
N ARG A 113 11.84 4.72 2.17
CA ARG A 113 12.77 4.09 1.22
C ARG A 113 12.31 2.66 0.91
N SER A 114 11.77 2.50 -0.29
CA SER A 114 11.47 1.23 -0.97
C SER A 114 12.72 0.58 -1.54
#